data_AF-A0A657PMU6-F1
#
_entry.id   AF-A0A657PMU6-F1
#
_cell.length_a   1.000
_cell.length_b   1.000
_cell.length_c   1.000
_cell.angle_alpha   90.00
_cell.angle_beta   90.00
_cell.angle_gamma   90.00
#
_symmetry.space_group_name_H-M   'P 1'
#
loop_
_entity.id
_entity.type
_entity.pdbx_description
1 polymer ?
#
loop_
_entity_poly.entity_id
_entity_poly.type
_entity_poly.pdbx_seq_one_letter_code
_entity_poly.pdbx_strand_id
1 'polypeptide(L)'
;MVSGGLLISIIAALLTFWHVSTWDANDEAYLLRAAEQRVISQRIAKSALSAASGDRAAFAQLRTSRDDFQRLVDELKRGVPRIGLPPSPGEVGVPLREMENAWIELRQNADDILLSKEAVLSLREFISVVREFIPQLQELSGDVVNILIEDGAPGEQISTASRQLMLAERIDKNVARVLAGGQETATAIDQFSRDADLFSRILDGMLSGNPRMGVQQILDERATDKMKEVVVLFGSINDHATEIIEMVPEVLPAMEAANVITEVSDRVN
;
A
#
# COMPACT_ATOMS: atom_id res chain seq x y z
N MET A 1 -45.23 54.53 -36.43
CA MET A 1 -43.83 54.32 -35.98
C MET A 1 -43.76 53.34 -34.81
N VAL A 2 -44.32 52.12 -34.94
CA VAL A 2 -44.32 51.10 -33.85
C VAL A 2 -43.48 49.87 -34.22
N SER A 3 -43.11 49.72 -35.49
CA SER A 3 -42.44 48.53 -36.04
C SER A 3 -40.94 48.42 -35.73
N GLY A 4 -40.28 49.54 -35.39
CA GLY A 4 -38.83 49.57 -35.10
C GLY A 4 -38.46 49.11 -33.68
N GLY A 5 -39.33 49.34 -32.70
CA GLY A 5 -39.09 48.95 -31.30
C GLY A 5 -39.23 47.45 -31.07
N LEU A 6 -40.15 46.79 -31.79
CA LEU A 6 -40.40 45.34 -31.67
C LEU A 6 -39.23 44.48 -32.18
N LEU A 7 -38.55 44.91 -33.25
CA LEU A 7 -37.36 44.23 -33.77
C LEU A 7 -36.18 44.32 -32.80
N ILE A 8 -35.98 45.47 -32.16
CA ILE A 8 -34.93 45.68 -31.16
C ILE A 8 -35.20 44.85 -29.91
N SER A 9 -36.45 44.75 -29.45
CA SER A 9 -36.80 43.92 -28.29
C SER A 9 -36.63 42.42 -28.56
N ILE A 10 -36.90 41.96 -29.80
CA ILE A 10 -36.73 40.55 -30.17
C ILE A 10 -35.24 40.19 -30.28
N ILE A 11 -34.41 41.07 -30.86
CA ILE A 11 -32.95 40.86 -30.93
C ILE A 11 -32.34 40.93 -29.53
N ALA A 12 -32.77 41.86 -28.68
CA ALA A 12 -32.34 41.95 -27.29
C ALA A 12 -32.76 40.71 -26.49
N ALA A 13 -33.97 40.19 -26.71
CA ALA A 13 -34.45 38.94 -26.11
C ALA A 13 -33.67 37.72 -26.61
N LEU A 14 -33.30 37.67 -27.89
CA LEU A 14 -32.47 36.60 -28.44
C LEU A 14 -31.02 36.67 -27.95
N LEU A 15 -30.46 37.87 -27.76
CA LEU A 15 -29.12 38.07 -27.20
C LEU A 15 -29.09 37.80 -25.69
N THR A 16 -30.10 38.21 -24.93
CA THR A 16 -30.23 37.86 -23.51
C THR A 16 -30.55 36.39 -23.34
N PHE A 17 -31.37 35.78 -24.19
CA PHE A 17 -31.59 34.33 -24.18
C PHE A 17 -30.33 33.58 -24.62
N TRP A 18 -29.54 34.06 -25.57
CA TRP A 18 -28.26 33.43 -25.93
C TRP A 18 -27.22 33.57 -24.81
N HIS A 19 -27.15 34.73 -24.16
CA HIS A 19 -26.27 34.96 -23.00
C HIS A 19 -26.74 34.12 -21.80
N VAL A 20 -28.01 34.14 -21.44
CA VAL A 20 -28.56 33.35 -20.32
C VAL A 20 -28.55 31.85 -20.63
N SER A 21 -28.88 31.41 -21.85
CA SER A 21 -28.85 29.99 -22.26
C SER A 21 -27.43 29.44 -22.37
N THR A 22 -26.42 30.27 -22.69
CA THR A 22 -25.03 29.84 -22.61
C THR A 22 -24.56 29.76 -21.16
N TRP A 23 -25.04 30.63 -20.28
CA TRP A 23 -24.74 30.56 -18.85
C TRP A 23 -25.45 29.40 -18.13
N ASP A 24 -26.74 29.14 -18.40
CA ASP A 24 -27.49 28.00 -17.85
C ASP A 24 -26.91 26.65 -18.32
N ALA A 25 -26.49 26.54 -19.59
CA ALA A 25 -25.83 25.34 -20.12
C ALA A 25 -24.40 25.17 -19.60
N ASN A 26 -23.69 26.27 -19.31
CA ASN A 26 -22.38 26.24 -18.69
C ASN A 26 -22.47 25.89 -17.20
N ASP A 27 -23.47 26.39 -16.47
CA ASP A 27 -23.69 26.06 -15.05
C ASP A 27 -23.98 24.58 -14.84
N GLU A 28 -24.80 23.95 -15.71
CA GLU A 28 -25.01 22.50 -15.69
C GLU A 28 -23.72 21.72 -16.01
N ALA A 29 -22.92 22.21 -16.97
CA ALA A 29 -21.61 21.63 -17.28
C ALA A 29 -20.60 21.77 -16.13
N TYR A 30 -20.55 22.92 -15.45
CA TYR A 30 -19.66 23.15 -14.30
C TYR A 30 -20.08 22.32 -13.08
N LEU A 31 -21.38 22.18 -12.80
CA LEU A 31 -21.90 21.31 -11.75
C LEU A 31 -21.57 19.83 -12.03
N LEU A 32 -21.72 19.39 -13.29
CA LEU A 32 -21.33 18.05 -13.71
C LEU A 32 -19.82 17.81 -13.52
N ARG A 33 -18.97 18.77 -13.90
CA ARG A 33 -17.51 18.68 -13.69
C ARG A 33 -17.11 18.68 -12.22
N ALA A 34 -17.77 19.45 -11.36
CA ALA A 34 -17.54 19.42 -9.92
C ALA A 34 -17.96 18.07 -9.30
N ALA A 35 -19.05 17.48 -9.77
CA ALA A 35 -19.46 16.13 -9.36
C ALA A 35 -18.46 15.06 -9.84
N GLU A 36 -17.99 15.15 -11.10
CA GLU A 36 -16.94 14.27 -11.64
C GLU A 36 -15.63 14.38 -10.86
N GLN A 37 -15.19 15.60 -10.55
CA GLN A 37 -14.02 15.89 -9.72
C GLN A 37 -14.07 15.14 -8.39
N ARG A 38 -15.20 15.23 -7.66
CA ARG A 38 -15.41 14.52 -6.39
C ARG A 38 -15.35 13.00 -6.53
N VAL A 39 -15.95 12.46 -7.59
CA VAL A 39 -15.94 11.02 -7.83
C VAL A 39 -14.54 10.53 -8.18
N ILE A 40 -13.80 11.27 -9.01
CA ILE A 40 -12.47 10.90 -9.44
C ILE A 40 -11.47 11.03 -8.27
N SER A 41 -11.54 12.09 -7.45
CA SER A 41 -10.67 12.27 -6.28
C SER A 41 -10.82 11.12 -5.27
N GLN A 42 -12.06 10.73 -4.98
CA GLN A 42 -12.35 9.55 -4.14
C GLN A 42 -11.83 8.25 -4.76
N ARG A 43 -11.93 8.11 -6.09
CA ARG A 43 -11.40 6.94 -6.80
C ARG A 43 -9.88 6.89 -6.73
N ILE A 44 -9.18 8.03 -6.82
CA ILE A 44 -7.74 8.13 -6.63
C ILE A 44 -7.38 7.65 -5.22
N ALA A 45 -7.99 8.22 -4.17
CA ALA A 45 -7.70 7.81 -2.79
C ALA A 45 -7.91 6.31 -2.57
N LYS A 46 -9.06 5.77 -3.01
CA LYS A 46 -9.36 4.34 -2.87
C LYS A 46 -8.36 3.46 -3.61
N SER A 47 -8.09 3.75 -4.89
CA SER A 47 -7.18 2.95 -5.70
C SER A 47 -5.72 3.09 -5.25
N ALA A 48 -5.33 4.25 -4.73
CA ALA A 48 -4.03 4.49 -4.10
C ALA A 48 -3.82 3.61 -2.87
N LEU A 49 -4.77 3.60 -1.94
CA LEU A 49 -4.70 2.74 -0.74
C LEU A 49 -4.64 1.26 -1.13
N SER A 50 -5.46 0.82 -2.08
CA SER A 50 -5.41 -0.57 -2.57
C SER A 50 -4.10 -0.90 -3.26
N ALA A 51 -3.57 0.00 -4.10
CA ALA A 51 -2.30 -0.18 -4.80
C ALA A 51 -1.12 -0.25 -3.82
N ALA A 52 -1.04 0.67 -2.86
CA ALA A 52 -0.03 0.68 -1.80
C ALA A 52 -0.08 -0.59 -0.92
N SER A 53 -1.26 -1.22 -0.80
CA SER A 53 -1.40 -2.52 -0.10
C SER A 53 -0.98 -3.74 -0.94
N GLY A 54 -0.61 -3.55 -2.21
CA GLY A 54 -0.18 -4.61 -3.13
C GLY A 54 -1.26 -5.17 -4.05
N ASP A 55 -2.42 -4.51 -4.21
CA ASP A 55 -3.39 -4.92 -5.22
C ASP A 55 -2.91 -4.51 -6.63
N ARG A 56 -2.48 -5.51 -7.41
CA ARG A 56 -2.00 -5.32 -8.79
C ARG A 56 -2.99 -4.62 -9.70
N ALA A 57 -4.30 -4.90 -9.57
CA ALA A 57 -5.32 -4.29 -10.41
C ALA A 57 -5.55 -2.82 -10.05
N ALA A 58 -5.37 -2.46 -8.79
CA ALA A 58 -5.55 -1.09 -8.30
C ALA A 58 -4.54 -0.10 -8.89
N PHE A 59 -3.31 -0.52 -9.22
CA PHE A 59 -2.34 0.36 -9.91
C PHE A 59 -2.85 0.87 -11.25
N ALA A 60 -3.52 0.01 -12.04
CA ALA A 60 -4.10 0.43 -13.31
C ALA A 60 -5.27 1.41 -13.08
N GLN A 61 -6.10 1.17 -12.06
CA GLN A 61 -7.20 2.07 -11.70
C GLN A 61 -6.69 3.42 -11.21
N LEU A 62 -5.62 3.45 -10.40
CA LEU A 62 -4.98 4.66 -9.91
C LEU A 62 -4.45 5.50 -11.06
N ARG A 63 -3.72 4.87 -12.00
CA ARG A 63 -3.21 5.51 -13.20
C ARG A 63 -4.33 6.17 -14.01
N THR A 64 -5.37 5.42 -14.33
CA THR A 64 -6.52 5.92 -15.09
C THR A 64 -7.19 7.09 -14.37
N SER A 65 -7.43 6.97 -13.06
CA SER A 65 -8.10 8.01 -12.27
C SER A 65 -7.26 9.28 -12.19
N ARG A 66 -5.95 9.15 -12.01
CA ARG A 66 -4.99 10.27 -12.03
C ARG A 66 -5.00 10.97 -13.39
N ASP A 67 -4.96 10.21 -14.48
CA ASP A 67 -4.94 10.74 -15.84
C ASP A 67 -6.27 11.41 -16.22
N ASP A 68 -7.39 10.88 -15.74
CA ASP A 68 -8.72 11.47 -15.90
C ASP A 68 -8.85 12.78 -15.10
N PHE A 69 -8.33 12.85 -13.88
CA PHE A 69 -8.33 14.08 -13.09
C PHE A 69 -7.44 15.15 -13.72
N GLN A 70 -6.23 14.78 -14.20
CA GLN A 70 -5.36 15.70 -14.94
C GLN A 70 -6.08 16.28 -16.16
N ARG A 71 -6.80 15.44 -16.92
CA ARG A 71 -7.61 15.89 -18.06
C ARG A 71 -8.69 16.86 -17.61
N LEU A 72 -9.43 16.55 -16.54
CA LEU A 72 -10.46 17.44 -15.99
C LEU A 72 -9.89 18.81 -15.59
N VAL A 73 -8.73 18.85 -14.93
CA VAL A 73 -8.02 20.10 -14.60
C VAL A 73 -7.66 20.89 -15.86
N ASP A 74 -7.12 20.22 -16.90
CA ASP A 74 -6.77 20.86 -18.16
C ASP A 74 -8.01 21.41 -18.91
N GLU A 75 -9.12 20.66 -18.90
CA GLU A 75 -10.41 21.07 -19.48
C GLU A 75 -10.98 22.30 -18.78
N LEU A 76 -10.96 22.35 -17.44
CA LEU A 76 -11.42 23.51 -16.67
C LEU A 76 -10.55 24.75 -16.95
N LYS A 77 -9.23 24.58 -17.09
CA LYS A 77 -8.31 25.70 -17.33
C LYS A 77 -8.34 26.25 -18.74
N ARG A 78 -8.49 25.38 -19.75
CA ARG A 78 -8.32 25.75 -21.17
C ARG A 78 -9.61 25.70 -21.97
N GLY A 79 -10.68 25.13 -21.40
CA GLY A 79 -11.88 24.77 -22.14
C GLY A 79 -11.66 23.58 -23.06
N VAL A 80 -12.73 23.17 -23.74
CA VAL A 80 -12.72 22.10 -24.75
C VAL A 80 -13.34 22.62 -26.04
N PRO A 81 -12.53 23.16 -26.98
CA PRO A 81 -13.03 23.77 -28.20
C PRO A 81 -13.91 22.86 -29.06
N ARG A 82 -13.64 21.54 -29.05
CA ARG A 82 -14.40 20.54 -29.84
C ARG A 82 -15.86 20.41 -29.42
N ILE A 83 -16.18 20.69 -28.17
CA ILE A 83 -17.55 20.66 -27.64
C ILE A 83 -18.05 22.07 -27.29
N GLY A 84 -17.31 23.11 -27.68
CA GLY A 84 -17.67 24.51 -27.43
C GLY A 84 -17.56 24.94 -25.96
N LEU A 85 -16.90 24.16 -25.09
CA LEU A 85 -16.71 24.52 -23.69
C LEU A 85 -15.62 25.60 -23.57
N PRO A 86 -15.92 26.82 -23.09
CA PRO A 86 -14.90 27.83 -22.83
C PRO A 86 -14.07 27.46 -21.58
N PRO A 87 -12.89 28.08 -21.39
CA PRO A 87 -12.18 28.01 -20.11
C PRO A 87 -13.04 28.58 -18.97
N SER A 88 -12.76 28.13 -17.75
CA SER A 88 -13.46 28.61 -16.55
C SER A 88 -13.41 30.14 -16.44
N PRO A 89 -14.52 30.78 -16.04
CA PRO A 89 -14.62 32.23 -15.94
C PRO A 89 -13.72 32.79 -14.82
N GLY A 90 -13.36 34.06 -14.90
CA GLY A 90 -12.41 34.68 -13.96
C GLY A 90 -12.90 34.68 -12.51
N GLU A 91 -14.22 34.67 -12.32
CA GLU A 91 -14.96 34.64 -11.06
C GLU A 91 -14.62 33.41 -10.21
N VAL A 92 -14.31 32.27 -10.85
CA VAL A 92 -13.91 31.03 -10.16
C VAL A 92 -12.38 30.81 -10.18
N GLY A 93 -11.61 31.81 -10.61
CA GLY A 93 -10.17 31.69 -10.77
C GLY A 93 -9.40 31.46 -9.46
N VAL A 94 -9.89 31.94 -8.32
CA VAL A 94 -9.29 31.66 -6.99
C VAL A 94 -9.51 30.20 -6.58
N PRO A 95 -10.76 29.69 -6.47
CA PRO A 95 -11.02 28.28 -6.18
C PRO A 95 -10.32 27.31 -7.15
N LEU A 96 -10.28 27.64 -8.44
CA LEU A 96 -9.61 26.81 -9.44
C LEU A 96 -8.10 26.68 -9.19
N ARG A 97 -7.44 27.75 -8.74
CA ARG A 97 -6.01 27.70 -8.37
C ARG A 97 -5.76 26.92 -7.10
N GLU A 98 -6.65 27.02 -6.11
CA GLU A 98 -6.55 26.25 -4.87
C GLU A 98 -6.68 24.74 -5.16
N MET A 99 -7.67 24.37 -5.97
CA MET A 99 -7.84 23.01 -6.46
C MET A 99 -6.63 22.52 -7.27
N GLU A 100 -6.07 23.36 -8.15
CA GLU A 100 -4.86 23.00 -8.91
C GLU A 100 -3.66 22.74 -8.00
N ASN A 101 -3.47 23.56 -6.96
CA ASN A 101 -2.38 23.36 -6.01
C ASN A 101 -2.54 22.05 -5.22
N ALA A 102 -3.77 21.76 -4.75
CA ALA A 102 -4.08 20.49 -4.09
C ALA A 102 -3.92 19.31 -5.07
N TRP A 103 -4.25 19.50 -6.35
CA TRP A 103 -4.07 18.48 -7.39
C TRP A 103 -2.59 18.14 -7.63
N ILE A 104 -1.70 19.13 -7.64
CA ILE A 104 -0.26 18.89 -7.81
C ILE A 104 0.24 17.92 -6.72
N GLU A 105 -0.18 18.14 -5.48
CA GLU A 105 0.16 17.28 -4.35
C GLU A 105 -0.50 15.90 -4.46
N LEU A 106 -1.80 15.82 -4.80
CA LEU A 106 -2.50 14.55 -4.99
C LEU A 106 -1.85 13.70 -6.08
N ARG A 107 -1.50 14.34 -7.19
CA ARG A 107 -0.84 13.72 -8.34
C ARG A 107 0.54 13.20 -7.96
N GLN A 108 1.35 13.97 -7.23
CA GLN A 108 2.66 13.53 -6.78
C GLN A 108 2.55 12.26 -5.93
N ASN A 109 1.64 12.23 -4.95
CA ASN A 109 1.41 11.04 -4.13
C ASN A 109 0.94 9.83 -4.98
N ALA A 110 0.06 10.05 -5.95
CA ALA A 110 -0.36 8.99 -6.87
C ALA A 110 0.81 8.49 -7.73
N ASP A 111 1.68 9.38 -8.19
CA ASP A 111 2.87 9.05 -8.97
C ASP A 111 3.88 8.25 -8.15
N ASP A 112 4.13 8.63 -6.90
CA ASP A 112 5.04 7.91 -6.00
C ASP A 112 4.57 6.46 -5.80
N ILE A 113 3.26 6.25 -5.58
CA ILE A 113 2.67 4.90 -5.51
C ILE A 113 2.85 4.13 -6.82
N LEU A 114 2.58 4.78 -7.96
CA LEU A 114 2.71 4.13 -9.28
C LEU A 114 4.16 3.77 -9.64
N LEU A 115 5.13 4.58 -9.21
CA LEU A 115 6.55 4.37 -9.43
C LEU A 115 7.07 3.21 -8.57
N SER A 116 6.63 3.10 -7.32
CA SER A 116 6.97 1.97 -6.43
C SER A 116 6.22 0.67 -6.72
N LYS A 117 5.49 0.58 -7.84
CA LYS A 117 4.63 -0.59 -8.16
C LYS A 117 5.33 -1.93 -8.03
N GLU A 118 6.47 -2.11 -8.69
CA GLU A 118 7.14 -3.42 -8.69
C GLU A 118 7.69 -3.74 -7.28
N ALA A 119 8.27 -2.77 -6.59
CA ALA A 119 8.74 -2.91 -5.21
C ALA A 119 7.62 -3.32 -4.25
N VAL A 120 6.45 -2.67 -4.33
CA VAL A 120 5.28 -3.00 -3.49
C VAL A 120 4.76 -4.40 -3.78
N LEU A 121 4.76 -4.83 -5.05
CA LEU A 121 4.30 -6.16 -5.44
C LEU A 121 5.28 -7.25 -4.99
N SER A 122 6.59 -7.04 -5.16
CA SER A 122 7.64 -7.96 -4.67
C SER A 122 7.62 -8.06 -3.15
N LEU A 123 7.52 -6.93 -2.45
CA LEU A 123 7.37 -6.92 -0.99
C LEU A 123 6.17 -7.77 -0.54
N ARG A 124 5.03 -7.62 -1.21
CA ARG A 124 3.81 -8.39 -0.89
C ARG A 124 4.00 -9.89 -1.14
N GLU A 125 4.71 -10.27 -2.19
CA GLU A 125 5.04 -11.67 -2.51
C GLU A 125 5.93 -12.29 -1.43
N PHE A 126 7.01 -11.62 -1.05
CA PHE A 126 7.91 -12.10 0.01
C PHE A 126 7.17 -12.29 1.34
N ILE A 127 6.31 -11.35 1.72
CA ILE A 127 5.47 -11.46 2.92
C ILE A 127 4.52 -12.66 2.82
N SER A 128 3.94 -12.90 1.64
CA SER A 128 3.05 -14.04 1.43
C SER A 128 3.79 -15.35 1.65
N VAL A 129 5.00 -15.50 1.11
CA VAL A 129 5.83 -16.70 1.29
C VAL A 129 6.18 -16.91 2.77
N VAL A 130 6.63 -15.86 3.47
CA VAL A 130 6.92 -15.95 4.91
C VAL A 130 5.68 -16.45 5.67
N ARG A 131 4.51 -15.83 5.44
CA ARG A 131 3.26 -16.20 6.12
C ARG A 131 2.77 -17.60 5.80
N GLU A 132 3.02 -18.10 4.60
CA GLU A 132 2.66 -19.46 4.19
C GLU A 132 3.52 -20.52 4.89
N PHE A 133 4.79 -20.20 5.14
CA PHE A 133 5.75 -21.13 5.73
C PHE A 133 5.75 -21.14 7.26
N ILE A 134 5.32 -20.06 7.92
CA ILE A 134 5.30 -20.00 9.39
C ILE A 134 4.44 -21.11 10.03
N PRO A 135 3.22 -21.42 9.58
CA PRO A 135 2.44 -22.53 10.13
C PRO A 135 3.14 -23.89 9.99
N GLN A 136 3.74 -24.15 8.83
CA GLN A 136 4.49 -25.40 8.57
C GLN A 136 5.73 -25.49 9.47
N LEU A 137 6.40 -24.36 9.71
CA LEU A 137 7.55 -24.28 10.60
C LEU A 137 7.14 -24.59 12.05
N GLN A 138 6.01 -24.03 12.49
CA GLN A 138 5.47 -24.28 13.82
C GLN A 138 5.10 -25.75 14.03
N GLU A 139 4.50 -26.40 13.03
CA GLU A 139 4.15 -27.82 13.07
C GLU A 139 5.40 -28.70 13.19
N LEU A 140 6.38 -28.53 12.29
CA LEU A 140 7.62 -29.29 12.30
C LEU A 140 8.42 -29.10 13.60
N SER A 141 8.54 -27.86 14.07
CA SER A 141 9.19 -27.56 15.35
C SER A 141 8.42 -28.14 16.54
N GLY A 142 7.08 -28.19 16.47
CA GLY A 142 6.23 -28.80 17.49
C GLY A 142 6.45 -30.32 17.58
N ASP A 143 6.60 -30.97 16.44
CA ASP A 143 6.91 -32.40 16.39
C ASP A 143 8.29 -32.73 17.00
N VAL A 144 9.30 -31.87 16.79
CA VAL A 144 10.60 -32.01 17.45
C VAL A 144 10.43 -31.95 18.97
N VAL A 145 9.61 -31.03 19.49
CA VAL A 145 9.30 -30.94 20.93
C VAL A 145 8.60 -32.21 21.43
N ASN A 146 7.64 -32.75 20.67
CA ASN A 146 6.94 -33.97 21.05
C ASN A 146 7.89 -35.17 21.14
N ILE A 147 8.81 -35.33 20.17
CA ILE A 147 9.81 -36.39 20.21
C ILE A 147 10.73 -36.25 21.42
N LEU A 148 11.16 -35.03 21.75
CA LEU A 148 11.97 -34.77 22.96
C LEU A 148 11.24 -35.18 24.24
N ILE A 149 9.91 -34.99 24.31
CA ILE A 149 9.10 -35.43 25.44
C ILE A 149 9.02 -36.96 25.48
N GLU A 150 8.78 -37.62 24.34
CA GLU A 150 8.73 -39.08 24.22
C GLU A 150 10.05 -39.74 24.66
N ASP A 151 11.19 -39.16 24.27
CA ASP A 151 12.53 -39.66 24.59
C ASP A 151 12.97 -39.34 26.03
N GLY A 152 12.15 -38.59 26.79
CA GLY A 152 12.48 -38.20 28.15
C GLY A 152 13.66 -37.22 28.24
N ALA A 153 13.79 -36.33 27.25
CA ALA A 153 14.85 -35.33 27.22
C ALA A 153 14.81 -34.43 28.48
N PRO A 154 15.94 -33.84 28.89
CA PRO A 154 15.98 -32.92 30.03
C PRO A 154 14.97 -31.77 29.88
N GLY A 155 14.30 -31.40 30.96
CA GLY A 155 13.26 -30.35 30.91
C GLY A 155 13.76 -29.00 30.38
N GLU A 156 15.03 -28.67 30.58
CA GLU A 156 15.67 -27.47 30.02
C GLU A 156 15.77 -27.51 28.48
N GLN A 157 16.04 -28.70 27.91
CA GLN A 157 16.09 -28.91 26.46
C GLN A 157 14.69 -28.76 25.84
N ILE A 158 13.68 -29.40 26.44
CA ILE A 158 12.28 -29.30 26.01
C ILE A 158 11.82 -27.84 26.07
N SER A 159 12.14 -27.15 27.17
CA SER A 159 11.80 -25.74 27.36
C SER A 159 12.46 -24.82 26.32
N THR A 160 13.71 -25.11 25.94
CA THR A 160 14.42 -24.34 24.92
C THR A 160 13.82 -24.56 23.52
N ALA A 161 13.55 -25.80 23.14
CA ALA A 161 12.89 -26.13 21.88
C ALA A 161 11.48 -25.49 21.81
N SER A 162 10.72 -25.53 22.92
CA SER A 162 9.40 -24.91 22.99
C SER A 162 9.45 -23.38 22.87
N ARG A 163 10.46 -22.73 23.44
CA ARG A 163 10.66 -21.27 23.27
C ARG A 163 11.00 -20.89 21.84
N GLN A 164 11.67 -21.76 21.07
CA GLN A 164 11.99 -21.51 19.67
C GLN A 164 10.72 -21.29 18.83
N LEU A 165 9.62 -22.01 19.12
CA LEU A 165 8.31 -21.83 18.46
C LEU A 165 7.80 -20.39 18.56
N MET A 166 8.04 -19.73 19.70
CA MET A 166 7.60 -18.35 19.92
C MET A 166 8.40 -17.35 19.07
N LEU A 167 9.60 -17.70 18.63
CA LEU A 167 10.41 -16.83 17.76
C LEU A 167 9.84 -16.79 16.34
N ALA A 168 9.35 -17.92 15.81
CA ALA A 168 8.67 -17.96 14.51
C ALA A 168 7.44 -17.03 14.49
N GLU A 169 6.60 -17.10 15.52
CA GLU A 169 5.44 -16.21 15.67
C GLU A 169 5.83 -14.73 15.75
N ARG A 170 6.93 -14.43 16.44
CA ARG A 170 7.43 -13.05 16.55
C ARG A 170 8.00 -12.55 15.23
N ILE A 171 8.67 -13.41 14.46
CA ILE A 171 9.13 -13.12 13.10
C ILE A 171 7.95 -12.72 12.20
N ASP A 172 6.86 -13.50 12.19
CA ASP A 172 5.66 -13.16 11.41
C ASP A 172 5.08 -11.80 11.81
N LYS A 173 4.92 -11.57 13.12
CA LYS A 173 4.41 -10.29 13.65
C LYS A 173 5.30 -9.10 13.29
N ASN A 174 6.61 -9.28 13.27
CA ASN A 174 7.55 -8.22 12.91
C ASN A 174 7.49 -7.91 11.41
N VAL A 175 7.45 -8.94 10.56
CA VAL A 175 7.28 -8.79 9.11
C VAL A 175 5.97 -8.05 8.80
N ALA A 176 4.87 -8.40 9.49
CA ALA A 176 3.60 -7.70 9.36
C ALA A 176 3.69 -6.20 9.75
N ARG A 177 4.48 -5.87 10.78
CA ARG A 177 4.70 -4.48 11.21
C ARG A 177 5.57 -3.69 10.25
N VAL A 178 6.57 -4.31 9.62
CA VAL A 178 7.36 -3.68 8.56
C VAL A 178 6.45 -3.21 7.42
N LEU A 179 5.49 -4.06 7.00
CA LEU A 179 4.50 -3.71 5.97
C LEU A 179 3.56 -2.57 6.37
N ALA A 180 3.16 -2.52 7.65
CA ALA A 180 2.28 -1.46 8.13
C ALA A 180 2.95 -0.08 8.08
N GLY A 181 4.28 -0.03 8.12
CA GLY A 181 5.04 1.20 8.05
C GLY A 181 5.03 2.03 9.32
N GLY A 182 5.56 3.25 9.19
CA GLY A 182 5.55 4.26 10.24
C GLY A 182 6.69 4.11 11.24
N GLN A 183 6.49 4.67 12.44
CA GLN A 183 7.55 4.84 13.44
C GLN A 183 8.06 3.51 14.03
N GLU A 184 7.27 2.43 13.94
CA GLU A 184 7.65 1.12 14.47
C GLU A 184 8.50 0.28 13.50
N THR A 185 8.63 0.68 12.22
CA THR A 185 9.30 -0.13 11.20
C THR A 185 10.73 -0.48 11.58
N ALA A 186 11.54 0.50 12.00
CA ALA A 186 12.93 0.26 12.41
C ALA A 186 13.01 -0.71 13.60
N THR A 187 12.12 -0.58 14.58
CA THR A 187 12.08 -1.49 15.74
C THR A 187 11.65 -2.90 15.33
N ALA A 188 10.72 -3.03 14.38
CA ALA A 188 10.27 -4.32 13.86
C ALA A 188 11.40 -5.05 13.12
N ILE A 189 12.16 -4.34 12.28
CA ILE A 189 13.36 -4.87 11.59
C ILE A 189 14.37 -5.40 12.60
N ASP A 190 14.71 -4.58 13.60
CA ASP A 190 15.63 -4.95 14.67
C ASP A 190 15.19 -6.18 15.47
N GLN A 191 13.90 -6.27 15.79
CA GLN A 191 13.33 -7.41 16.52
C GLN A 191 13.35 -8.68 15.66
N PHE A 192 12.99 -8.57 14.38
CA PHE A 192 13.07 -9.67 13.42
C PHE A 192 14.50 -10.23 13.36
N SER A 193 15.51 -9.40 13.13
CA SER A 193 16.91 -9.84 12.97
C SER A 193 17.43 -10.58 14.20
N ARG A 194 17.07 -10.10 15.41
CA ARG A 194 17.43 -10.79 16.66
C ARG A 194 16.71 -12.11 16.84
N ASP A 195 15.42 -12.17 16.51
CA ASP A 195 14.63 -13.38 16.64
C ASP A 195 15.07 -14.45 15.64
N ALA A 196 15.44 -14.05 14.41
CA ALA A 196 15.99 -14.93 13.39
C ALA A 196 17.37 -15.49 13.79
N ASP A 197 18.30 -14.64 14.25
CA ASP A 197 19.61 -15.08 14.75
C ASP A 197 19.48 -16.05 15.94
N LEU A 198 18.58 -15.76 16.88
CA LEU A 198 18.33 -16.66 18.02
C LEU A 198 17.70 -17.99 17.57
N PHE A 199 16.76 -17.95 16.63
CA PHE A 199 16.13 -19.16 16.08
C PHE A 199 17.19 -20.08 15.44
N SER A 200 18.04 -19.53 14.56
CA SER A 200 19.14 -20.25 13.92
C SER A 200 20.08 -20.87 14.94
N ARG A 201 20.54 -20.10 15.93
CA ARG A 201 21.49 -20.60 16.93
C ARG A 201 20.93 -21.72 17.80
N ILE A 202 19.63 -21.67 18.12
CA ILE A 202 18.96 -22.75 18.84
C ILE A 202 18.87 -23.99 17.93
N LEU A 203 18.49 -23.83 16.66
CA LEU A 203 18.40 -24.93 15.70
C LEU A 203 19.75 -25.61 15.49
N ASP A 204 20.81 -24.83 15.25
CA ASP A 204 22.19 -25.32 15.14
C ASP A 204 22.63 -26.00 16.44
N GLY A 205 22.30 -25.41 17.59
CA GLY A 205 22.57 -25.99 18.90
C GLY A 205 21.89 -27.35 19.10
N MET A 206 20.68 -27.53 18.59
CA MET A 206 19.98 -28.82 18.63
C MET A 206 20.60 -29.84 17.67
N LEU A 207 21.15 -29.40 16.54
CA LEU A 207 21.79 -30.28 15.53
C LEU A 207 23.23 -30.70 15.89
N SER A 208 24.01 -29.81 16.49
CA SER A 208 25.45 -30.03 16.76
C SER A 208 25.89 -29.83 18.21
N GLY A 209 24.99 -29.40 19.09
CA GLY A 209 25.29 -29.00 20.46
C GLY A 209 25.81 -27.56 20.55
N ASN A 210 25.40 -26.85 21.60
CA ASN A 210 25.91 -25.52 21.92
C ASN A 210 26.03 -25.34 23.46
N PRO A 211 27.20 -25.67 24.05
CA PRO A 211 27.40 -25.59 25.50
C PRO A 211 27.27 -24.16 26.06
N ARG A 212 27.58 -23.13 25.26
CA ARG A 212 27.47 -21.73 25.70
C ARG A 212 26.01 -21.30 25.88
N MET A 213 25.10 -21.92 25.13
CA MET A 213 23.66 -21.68 25.21
C MET A 213 22.92 -22.75 26.04
N GLY A 214 23.62 -23.74 26.59
CA GLY A 214 23.00 -24.85 27.30
C GLY A 214 22.18 -25.78 26.40
N VAL A 215 22.36 -25.73 25.08
CA VAL A 215 21.61 -26.56 24.13
C VAL A 215 22.37 -27.85 23.88
N GLN A 216 21.73 -28.99 24.12
CA GLN A 216 22.30 -30.30 23.86
C GLN A 216 21.98 -30.73 22.43
N GLN A 217 22.91 -31.48 21.83
CA GLN A 217 22.67 -32.12 20.56
C GLN A 217 21.58 -33.18 20.71
N ILE A 218 20.62 -33.17 19.79
CA ILE A 218 19.60 -34.21 19.67
C ILE A 218 20.13 -35.28 18.74
N LEU A 219 20.10 -36.54 19.20
CA LEU A 219 20.63 -37.69 18.46
C LEU A 219 19.53 -38.63 17.93
N ASP A 220 18.28 -38.45 18.36
CA ASP A 220 17.15 -39.21 17.81
C ASP A 220 17.00 -38.90 16.32
N GLU A 221 16.94 -39.96 15.51
CA GLU A 221 16.92 -39.85 14.05
C GLU A 221 15.64 -39.17 13.55
N ARG A 222 14.49 -39.43 14.18
CA ARG A 222 13.19 -38.84 13.81
C ARG A 222 13.21 -37.33 14.05
N ALA A 223 13.71 -36.89 15.20
CA ALA A 223 13.86 -35.49 15.52
C ALA A 223 14.89 -34.81 14.60
N THR A 224 15.99 -35.50 14.32
CA THR A 224 17.05 -34.99 13.43
C THR A 224 16.55 -34.76 12.00
N ASP A 225 15.75 -35.68 11.47
CA ASP A 225 15.19 -35.53 10.12
C ASP A 225 14.20 -34.37 10.06
N LYS A 226 13.32 -34.22 11.05
CA LYS A 226 12.42 -33.05 11.15
C LYS A 226 13.19 -31.74 11.30
N MET A 227 14.27 -31.71 12.08
CA MET A 227 15.11 -30.51 12.20
C MET A 227 15.76 -30.11 10.87
N LYS A 228 16.13 -31.05 10.00
CA LYS A 228 16.63 -30.72 8.64
C LYS A 228 15.54 -30.03 7.81
N GLU A 229 14.30 -30.47 7.92
CA GLU A 229 13.16 -29.80 7.27
C GLU A 229 12.95 -28.39 7.85
N VAL A 230 13.03 -28.24 9.18
CA VAL A 230 13.00 -26.93 9.86
C VAL A 230 14.12 -26.03 9.35
N VAL A 231 15.35 -26.52 9.15
CA VAL A 231 16.47 -25.74 8.59
C VAL A 231 16.14 -25.20 7.21
N VAL A 232 15.63 -26.06 6.31
CA VAL A 232 15.30 -25.66 4.94
C VAL A 232 14.19 -24.60 4.95
N LEU A 233 13.11 -24.85 5.69
CA LEU A 233 11.96 -23.96 5.74
C LEU A 233 12.31 -22.60 6.38
N PHE A 234 13.05 -22.64 7.50
CA PHE A 234 13.51 -21.45 8.17
C PHE A 234 14.51 -20.65 7.32
N GLY A 235 15.41 -21.32 6.60
CA GLY A 235 16.30 -20.66 5.64
C GLY A 235 15.51 -19.86 4.61
N SER A 236 14.48 -20.47 4.01
CA SER A 236 13.60 -19.76 3.08
C SER A 236 12.88 -18.57 3.74
N ILE A 237 12.37 -18.71 4.96
CA ILE A 237 11.74 -17.60 5.68
C ILE A 237 12.73 -16.45 5.91
N ASN A 238 13.95 -16.78 6.35
CA ASN A 238 15.00 -15.80 6.64
C ASN A 238 15.44 -15.05 5.37
N ASP A 239 15.59 -15.75 4.25
CA ASP A 239 15.98 -15.15 2.97
C ASP A 239 14.89 -14.16 2.50
N HIS A 240 13.62 -14.60 2.47
CA HIS A 240 12.52 -13.72 2.07
C HIS A 240 12.32 -12.54 3.01
N ALA A 241 12.54 -12.73 4.32
CA ALA A 241 12.46 -11.64 5.28
C ALA A 241 13.64 -10.66 5.17
N THR A 242 14.81 -11.11 4.72
CA THR A 242 15.93 -10.22 4.35
C THR A 242 15.57 -9.37 3.13
N GLU A 243 15.04 -10.01 2.08
CA GLU A 243 14.54 -9.32 0.88
C GLU A 243 13.46 -8.28 1.21
N ILE A 244 12.56 -8.57 2.16
CA ILE A 244 11.58 -7.60 2.67
C ILE A 244 12.26 -6.35 3.21
N ILE A 245 13.31 -6.50 4.03
CA ILE A 245 14.04 -5.39 4.64
C ILE A 245 14.77 -4.57 3.58
N GLU A 246 15.40 -5.23 2.62
CA GLU A 246 16.12 -4.58 1.52
C GLU A 246 15.17 -3.79 0.60
N MET A 247 13.92 -4.24 0.45
CA MET A 247 12.89 -3.58 -0.35
C MET A 247 12.26 -2.36 0.35
N VAL A 248 12.40 -2.21 1.67
CA VAL A 248 11.76 -1.12 2.45
C VAL A 248 12.03 0.28 1.87
N PRO A 249 13.28 0.66 1.53
CA PRO A 249 13.56 1.99 0.99
C PRO A 249 12.83 2.28 -0.33
N GLU A 250 12.57 1.27 -1.16
CA GLU A 250 11.90 1.42 -2.46
C GLU A 250 10.38 1.59 -2.33
N VAL A 251 9.78 1.03 -1.27
CA VAL A 251 8.34 1.15 -1.01
C VAL A 251 7.98 2.35 -0.14
N LEU A 252 8.95 2.95 0.56
CA LEU A 252 8.72 4.05 1.49
C LEU A 252 7.94 5.22 0.86
N PRO A 253 8.24 5.70 -0.37
CA PRO A 253 7.46 6.77 -1.00
C PRO A 253 5.98 6.42 -1.15
N ALA A 254 5.65 5.18 -1.55
CA ALA A 254 4.27 4.74 -1.67
C ALA A 254 3.55 4.66 -0.32
N MET A 255 4.26 4.29 0.75
CA MET A 255 3.71 4.20 2.10
C MET A 255 3.43 5.59 2.66
N GLU A 256 4.35 6.54 2.49
CA GLU A 256 4.16 7.94 2.86
C GLU A 256 3.00 8.56 2.09
N ALA A 257 2.95 8.36 0.78
CA ALA A 257 1.85 8.81 -0.07
C ALA A 257 0.50 8.25 0.38
N ALA A 258 0.42 6.95 0.66
CA ALA A 258 -0.80 6.30 1.13
C ALA A 258 -1.31 6.85 2.47
N ASN A 259 -0.41 7.27 3.37
CA ASN A 259 -0.79 7.84 4.66
C ASN A 259 -1.51 9.19 4.56
N VAL A 260 -1.22 9.96 3.49
CA VAL A 260 -1.79 11.31 3.31
C VAL A 260 -2.82 11.38 2.18
N ILE A 261 -2.91 10.37 1.31
CA ILE A 261 -3.68 10.44 0.05
C ILE A 261 -5.15 10.81 0.25
N THR A 262 -5.80 10.31 1.32
CA THR A 262 -7.20 10.62 1.61
C THR A 262 -7.39 12.09 1.96
N GLU A 263 -6.56 12.62 2.87
CA GLU A 263 -6.60 14.04 3.26
C GLU A 263 -6.31 14.96 2.07
N VAL A 264 -5.31 14.62 1.24
CA VAL A 264 -4.97 15.38 0.05
C VAL A 264 -6.11 15.31 -0.98
N SER A 265 -6.77 14.15 -1.12
CA SER A 265 -7.91 13.98 -2.04
C SER A 265 -9.16 14.75 -1.62
N ASP A 266 -9.33 15.04 -0.32
CA ASP A 266 -10.44 15.84 0.16
C ASP A 266 -10.22 17.33 -0.15
N ARG A 267 -8.97 17.81 -0.16
CA ARG A 267 -8.61 19.20 -0.48
C ARG A 267 -8.83 19.59 -1.94
N VAL A 268 -8.93 18.62 -2.84
CA VAL A 268 -9.27 18.91 -4.24
C VAL A 268 -10.77 19.05 -4.49
N ASN A 269 -11.62 19.00 -3.45
CA ASN A 269 -13.09 19.11 -3.56
C ASN A 269 -13.61 20.38 -2.89
#